data_AF-A0A1X7T0B3-F1
#
_entry.id   AF-A0A1X7T0B3-F1
#
_cell.length_a   1.000
_cell.length_b   1.000
_cell.length_c   1.000
_cell.angle_alpha   90.00
_cell.angle_beta   90.00
_cell.angle_gamma   90.00
#
_symmetry.space_group_name_H-M   'P 1'
#
loop_
_entity.id
_entity.type
_entity.pdbx_description
1 polymer ?
#
loop_
_entity_poly.entity_id
_entity_poly.type
_entity_poly.pdbx_seq_one_letter_code
_entity_poly.pdbx_strand_id
1 'polypeptide(L)'
;MLFDIYSTPNVGVQYVTDKNGKSTVAVIGQLVIDIPNPDNLPREKRIVDITMDFSGTEIQAKAKYRITGEEVKTVCDFLSAQ
;
A
#
# COMPACT_ATOMS: atom_id res chain seq x y z
N MET A 1 1.47 3.88 -10.00
CA MET A 1 0.36 3.00 -9.55
C MET A 1 -0.23 3.58 -8.28
N LEU A 2 -1.52 3.40 -8.05
CA LEU A 2 -2.24 4.02 -6.94
C LEU A 2 -3.08 2.94 -6.25
N PHE A 3 -2.92 2.84 -4.93
CA PHE A 3 -3.59 1.87 -4.08
C PHE A 3 -4.24 2.59 -2.92
N ASP A 4 -5.55 2.41 -2.74
CA ASP A 4 -6.25 2.94 -1.58
C ASP A 4 -6.06 2.00 -0.39
N ILE A 5 -5.84 2.57 0.79
CA ILE A 5 -5.72 1.85 2.05
C ILE A 5 -7.04 1.98 2.78
N TYR A 6 -7.62 0.83 3.13
CA TYR A 6 -8.91 0.75 3.78
C TYR A 6 -8.76 0.26 5.22
N SER A 7 -9.57 0.79 6.13
CA SER A 7 -9.71 0.32 7.51
C SER A 7 -11.14 -0.12 7.79
N THR A 8 -11.30 -1.11 8.67
CA THR A 8 -12.61 -1.56 9.15
C THR A 8 -12.50 -2.09 10.58
N PRO A 9 -13.51 -1.82 11.44
CA PRO A 9 -13.57 -2.43 12.77
C PRO A 9 -13.93 -3.92 12.72
N ASN A 10 -14.38 -4.42 11.57
CA ASN A 10 -14.81 -5.81 11.39
C ASN A 10 -13.60 -6.71 11.14
N VAL A 11 -13.23 -7.50 12.15
CA VAL A 11 -12.16 -8.49 12.04
C VAL A 11 -12.54 -9.56 10.99
N GLY A 12 -11.60 -9.93 10.12
CA GLY A 12 -11.77 -11.01 9.14
C GLY A 12 -12.42 -10.60 7.81
N VAL A 13 -12.58 -9.30 7.52
CA VAL A 13 -13.04 -8.83 6.21
C VAL A 13 -11.89 -8.93 5.20
N GLN A 14 -12.07 -9.78 4.19
CA GLN A 14 -11.33 -9.75 2.93
C GLN A 14 -12.24 -9.14 1.86
N TYR A 15 -11.73 -8.16 1.13
CA TYR A 15 -12.40 -7.43 0.04
C TYR A 15 -13.41 -6.35 0.49
N VAL A 16 -13.39 -5.24 -0.26
CA VAL A 16 -13.95 -3.88 0.00
C VAL A 16 -15.49 -3.84 0.14
N THR A 17 -16.15 -4.99 0.18
CA THR A 17 -17.61 -5.13 0.11
C THR A 17 -18.09 -6.10 1.17
N ASP A 18 -19.03 -5.68 2.01
CA ASP A 18 -19.68 -6.59 2.95
C ASP A 18 -20.63 -7.56 2.23
N LYS A 19 -21.15 -8.53 2.99
CA LYS A 19 -22.14 -9.53 2.58
C LYS A 19 -23.44 -8.97 1.99
N ASN A 20 -23.70 -7.67 2.12
CA ASN A 20 -24.90 -6.98 1.63
C ASN A 20 -24.59 -6.03 0.46
N GLY A 21 -23.37 -6.04 -0.09
CA GLY A 21 -22.97 -5.10 -1.14
C GLY A 21 -22.66 -3.69 -0.62
N LYS A 22 -22.60 -3.49 0.69
CA LYS A 22 -22.32 -2.19 1.32
C LYS A 22 -20.86 -2.16 1.78
N SER A 23 -20.14 -1.09 1.49
CA SER A 23 -18.77 -0.96 1.98
C SER A 23 -18.81 -0.65 3.48
N THR A 24 -18.35 -1.59 4.32
CA THR A 24 -18.12 -1.38 5.76
C THR A 24 -16.69 -0.92 6.05
N VAL A 25 -15.97 -0.49 5.00
CA VAL A 25 -14.58 -0.09 5.08
C VAL A 25 -14.47 1.41 4.79
N ALA A 26 -13.60 2.11 5.52
CA ALA A 26 -13.29 3.52 5.31
C ALA A 26 -11.94 3.65 4.62
N VAL A 27 -11.82 4.50 3.60
CA VAL A 27 -10.52 4.87 3.04
C VAL A 27 -9.80 5.72 4.08
N ILE A 28 -8.63 5.27 4.52
CA ILE A 28 -7.81 5.96 5.54
C ILE A 28 -6.51 6.53 4.96
N GLY A 29 -6.20 6.23 3.71
CA GLY A 29 -5.00 6.73 3.06
C GLY A 29 -4.85 6.19 1.65
N GLN A 30 -3.79 6.66 0.99
CA GLN A 30 -3.46 6.27 -0.38
C GLN A 30 -1.96 6.07 -0.51
N LEU A 31 -1.57 4.97 -1.17
CA LEU A 31 -0.20 4.69 -1.54
C LEU A 31 -0.02 4.95 -3.04
N VAL A 32 0.82 5.93 -3.36
CA VAL A 32 1.23 6.23 -4.72
C VAL A 32 2.63 5.68 -4.93
N ILE A 33 2.77 4.80 -5.93
CA ILE A 33 4.03 4.17 -6.28
C ILE A 33 4.42 4.59 -7.67
N ASP A 34 5.48 5.38 -7.76
CA ASP A 34 6.14 5.64 -9.02
C ASP A 34 7.23 4.58 -9.25
N ILE A 35 7.23 3.96 -10.43
CA ILE A 35 8.23 2.95 -10.80
C ILE A 35 8.98 3.50 -12.00
N PRO A 36 10.14 4.17 -11.78
CA PRO A 36 10.94 4.69 -12.87
C PRO A 36 11.41 3.53 -13.77
N ASN A 37 11.49 3.78 -15.08
CA ASN A 37 11.92 2.79 -16.06
C ASN A 37 13.13 3.28 -16.87
N PRO A 38 14.27 3.55 -16.21
CA PRO A 38 15.46 4.08 -16.89
C PRO A 38 15.99 3.09 -17.94
N ASP A 39 15.86 1.79 -17.68
CA ASP A 39 16.40 0.72 -18.54
C ASP A 39 15.43 0.24 -19.64
N ASN A 40 14.31 0.96 -19.84
CA ASN A 40 13.29 0.65 -20.84
C ASN A 40 12.80 -0.82 -20.84
N LEU A 41 12.58 -1.39 -19.66
CA LEU A 41 12.21 -2.80 -19.51
C LEU A 41 10.72 -3.04 -19.82
N PRO A 42 10.32 -4.25 -20.25
CA PRO A 42 8.90 -4.61 -20.39
C PRO A 42 8.16 -4.55 -19.05
N ARG A 43 6.86 -4.20 -19.06
CA ARG A 43 6.06 -3.94 -17.83
C ARG A 43 5.97 -5.18 -16.94
N GLU A 44 5.84 -6.36 -17.54
CA GLU A 44 5.77 -7.65 -16.87
C GLU A 44 7.04 -8.01 -16.08
N LYS A 45 8.17 -7.37 -16.40
CA LYS A 45 9.42 -7.52 -15.65
C LYS A 45 9.54 -6.49 -14.51
N ARG A 46 8.81 -5.38 -14.58
CA ARG A 46 8.88 -4.26 -13.61
C ARG A 46 8.12 -4.57 -12.32
N ILE A 47 8.53 -5.64 -11.63
CA ILE A 47 7.88 -6.12 -10.41
C ILE A 47 8.50 -5.43 -9.20
N VAL A 48 7.65 -4.84 -8.37
CA VAL A 48 8.02 -4.21 -7.10
C VAL A 48 7.29 -4.94 -5.97
N ASP A 49 8.05 -5.35 -4.97
CA ASP A 49 7.51 -5.90 -3.73
C ASP A 49 7.27 -4.76 -2.75
N ILE A 50 6.06 -4.68 -2.22
CA ILE A 50 5.65 -3.65 -1.27
C ILE A 50 5.34 -4.32 0.05
N THR A 51 5.90 -3.79 1.13
CA THR A 51 5.60 -4.23 2.50
C THR A 51 5.22 -3.02 3.32
N MET A 52 4.11 -3.13 4.05
CA MET A 52 3.63 -2.09 4.94
C MET A 52 3.42 -2.71 6.32
N ASP A 53 3.92 -2.04 7.35
CA ASP A 53 3.78 -2.43 8.76
C ASP A 53 2.92 -1.39 9.47
N PHE A 54 1.82 -1.86 10.05
CA PHE A 54 0.83 -1.07 10.78
C PHE A 54 0.85 -1.37 12.30
N SER A 55 1.84 -2.11 12.79
CA SER A 55 1.90 -2.56 14.19
C SER A 55 2.35 -1.46 15.17
N GLY A 56 2.97 -0.39 14.66
CA GLY A 56 3.50 0.72 15.46
C GLY A 56 2.57 1.93 15.53
N THR A 57 3.14 3.04 16.01
CA THR A 57 2.49 4.36 16.03
C THR A 57 2.59 5.10 14.68
N GLU A 58 3.41 4.58 13.76
CA GLU A 58 3.63 5.10 12.41
C GLU A 58 3.47 3.95 11.42
N ILE A 59 3.10 4.24 10.18
CA ILE A 59 3.16 3.23 9.11
C ILE A 59 4.57 3.20 8.56
N GLN A 60 5.22 2.05 8.65
CA GLN A 60 6.47 1.82 7.95
C GLN A 60 6.17 1.18 6.60
N ALA A 61 6.63 1.79 5.52
CA ALA A 61 6.46 1.26 4.18
C ALA A 61 7.82 1.05 3.51
N LYS A 62 7.92 -0.05 2.77
CA LYS A 62 9.11 -0.46 2.04
C LYS A 62 8.71 -0.93 0.65
N ALA A 63 9.44 -0.46 -0.35
CA ALA A 63 9.33 -0.92 -1.73
C ALA A 63 10.68 -1.46 -2.19
N LYS A 64 10.68 -2.67 -2.75
CA LYS A 64 11.88 -3.31 -3.31
C LYS A 64 11.67 -3.59 -4.79
N TYR A 65 12.55 -3.07 -5.63
CA TYR A 65 12.54 -3.40 -7.05
C TYR A 65 13.20 -4.76 -7.27
N ARG A 66 12.47 -5.75 -7.81
CA ARG A 66 12.98 -7.13 -7.85
C ARG A 66 14.21 -7.30 -8.74
N ILE A 67 14.32 -6.51 -9.80
CA ILE A 67 15.40 -6.65 -10.79
C ILE A 67 16.74 -6.21 -10.21
N THR A 68 16.81 -5.00 -9.66
CA THR A 68 18.06 -4.44 -9.13
C THR A 68 18.28 -4.82 -7.67
N GLY A 69 17.21 -5.20 -6.96
CA GLY A 69 17.23 -5.42 -5.52
C GLY A 69 17.23 -4.12 -4.70
N GLU A 70 17.22 -2.96 -5.36
CA GLU A 70 17.16 -1.66 -4.71
C GLU A 70 15.89 -1.51 -3.88
N GLU A 71 16.04 -0.78 -2.78
CA GLU A 71 15.03 -0.69 -1.74
C GLU A 71 14.90 0.74 -1.27
N VAL A 72 13.65 1.22 -1.23
CA VAL A 72 13.28 2.50 -0.64
C VAL A 72 12.40 2.23 0.57
N LYS A 73 12.69 2.93 1.67
CA LYS A 73 11.90 2.90 2.90
C LYS A 73 11.34 4.29 3.17
N THR A 74 10.13 4.34 3.68
CA THR A 74 9.49 5.57 4.12
C THR A 74 8.66 5.31 5.36
N VAL A 75 8.40 6.37 6.11
CA VAL A 75 7.56 6.37 7.30
C VAL A 75 6.43 7.35 7.03
N CYS A 76 5.21 6.93 7.32
CA CYS A 76 4.03 7.76 7.20
C CYS A 76 3.44 8.00 8.59
N ASP A 77 3.42 9.27 8.98
CA ASP A 77 2.72 9.69 10.19
C ASP A 77 1.22 9.64 9.97
N PHE A 78 0.50 9.04 10.93
CA PHE A 78 -0.92 9.28 11.05
C PHE A 78 -1.09 10.63 11.75
N LEU A 79 -1.29 11.71 10.99
CA LEU A 79 -1.91 12.90 11.58
C LEU A 79 -3.29 12.44 12.07
N SER A 80 -3.46 12.36 13.39
CA SER A 80 -4.77 12.22 13.98
C SER A 80 -5.61 13.41 13.51
N ALA A 81 -6.55 13.17 12.61
CA ALA A 81 -7.62 14.11 12.39
C ALA A 81 -8.34 14.24 13.74
N GLN A 82 -8.12 15.36 14.42
CA GLN A 82 -8.82 15.75 15.65
C GLN A 82 -10.32 15.88 15.39
#